data_AF-A0A8H7H574-F1
#
_entry.id   AF-A0A8H7H574-F1
#
_cell.length_a   1.000
_cell.length_b   1.000
_cell.length_c   1.000
_cell.angle_alpha   90.00
_cell.angle_beta   90.00
_cell.angle_gamma   90.00
#
_symmetry.space_group_name_H-M   'P 1'
#
loop_
_entity.id
_entity.type
_entity.pdbx_description
1 polymer ?
#
loop_
_entity_poly.entity_id
_entity_poly.type
_entity_poly.pdbx_seq_one_letter_code
_entity_poly.pdbx_strand_id
1 'polypeptide(L)'
;MSKSTRRPPKLSPALFSAAVGAGAPTGGLPPSPSAQNPTEVHDAHVELASPGALLKWKTEAGGVYGPKIKSVVLALPANAASKDVLGSITIPTESGIIALSIPYPLSGPPPELTAPVPIAYSFTFKQSSDALVEALRWASDKHPVDIDVQVDLINDEQGWDALEELISKVVSDPDQQKGEADSVSQPKPNLKPIVLSNLLPPPGALAVPTVKLLTHPMYLAYQERIASLSFNLNVYLKYLPPDWHTPTPTSPLPGSKPSDPEGSIRDLDSEEKKEWKRRTKMYLGPAIEAFGYSRLVFGSSPSTTSTSTSNAGDWYQIAKESVAELGVDQEGLDAVFGTNAKTIYGQ
;
A
#
# COMPACT_ATOMS: atom_id res chain seq x y z
N MET A 1 37.38 56.73 7.72
CA MET A 1 36.04 56.15 7.46
C MET A 1 36.08 54.66 7.77
N SER A 2 35.54 54.22 8.92
CA SER A 2 35.59 52.80 9.33
C SER A 2 34.31 52.09 8.90
N LYS A 3 34.42 50.98 8.16
CA LYS A 3 33.27 50.16 7.73
C LYS A 3 32.75 49.34 8.92
N SER A 4 31.49 49.55 9.29
CA SER A 4 30.76 48.75 10.27
C SER A 4 30.52 47.33 9.72
N THR A 5 31.18 46.32 10.30
CA THR A 5 30.92 44.91 10.03
C THR A 5 29.68 44.47 10.81
N ARG A 6 28.53 44.30 10.13
CA ARG A 6 27.33 43.72 10.74
C ARG A 6 27.58 42.24 11.02
N ARG A 7 27.59 41.85 12.30
CA ARG A 7 27.54 40.43 12.68
C ARG A 7 26.13 39.89 12.45
N PRO A 8 25.96 38.67 11.92
CA PRO A 8 24.65 38.04 11.82
C PRO A 8 24.06 37.88 13.24
N PRO A 9 22.74 38.07 13.42
CA PRO A 9 22.10 37.93 14.71
C PRO A 9 22.30 36.50 15.22
N LYS A 10 22.86 36.36 16.42
CA LYS A 10 22.94 35.07 17.10
C LYS A 10 21.56 34.74 17.65
N LEU A 11 20.99 33.62 17.20
CA LEU A 11 19.78 33.04 17.78
C LEU A 11 20.05 32.77 19.27
N SER A 12 19.12 33.21 20.12
CA SER A 12 19.24 33.09 21.56
C SER A 12 19.08 31.61 21.97
N PRO A 13 19.96 31.07 22.85
CA PRO A 13 19.81 29.72 23.40
C PRO A 13 18.49 29.49 24.15
N ALA A 14 17.79 30.56 24.52
CA ALA A 14 16.49 30.52 25.17
C ALA A 14 15.37 29.94 24.28
N LEU A 15 15.53 29.90 22.95
CA LEU A 15 14.64 29.15 22.05
C LEU A 15 14.73 27.62 22.28
N PHE A 16 15.76 27.16 22.99
CA PHE A 16 16.01 25.74 23.29
C PHE A 16 15.88 25.42 24.80
N SER A 17 15.44 26.38 25.63
CA SER A 17 15.24 26.15 27.06
C SER A 17 13.75 26.15 27.39
N ALA A 18 13.22 24.95 27.63
CA ALA A 18 11.84 24.68 27.99
C ALA A 18 11.48 25.29 29.36
N ALA A 19 10.56 26.25 29.39
CA ALA A 19 9.80 26.61 30.58
C ALA A 19 8.38 26.05 30.44
N VAL A 20 8.01 25.22 31.42
CA VAL A 20 6.80 24.39 31.47
C VAL A 20 5.55 25.25 31.69
N GLY A 21 4.59 25.15 30.79
CA GLY A 21 3.25 25.73 30.91
C GLY A 21 2.22 24.84 30.21
N ALA A 22 1.13 24.52 30.91
CA ALA A 22 0.09 23.60 30.47
C ALA A 22 -0.61 24.11 29.20
N GLY A 23 -0.48 23.38 28.09
CA GLY A 23 -1.30 23.58 26.88
C GLY A 23 -0.58 23.69 25.54
N ALA A 24 0.75 23.62 25.47
CA ALA A 24 1.50 23.60 24.19
C ALA A 24 1.92 22.17 23.79
N PRO A 25 1.96 21.82 22.48
CA PRO A 25 2.45 20.52 22.03
C PRO A 25 3.89 20.35 22.51
N THR A 26 4.18 19.21 23.11
CA THR A 26 5.49 18.85 23.64
C THR A 26 6.58 19.08 22.59
N GLY A 27 7.32 20.18 22.72
CA GLY A 27 8.51 20.50 21.93
C GLY A 27 9.71 19.62 22.30
N GLY A 28 9.50 18.31 22.34
CA GLY A 28 10.58 17.35 22.19
C GLY A 28 10.96 17.24 20.71
N LEU A 29 12.14 16.71 20.42
CA LEU A 29 12.41 16.23 19.05
C LEU A 29 11.26 15.28 18.67
N PRO A 30 10.76 15.34 17.42
CA PRO A 30 9.76 14.38 16.99
C PRO A 30 10.28 12.96 17.28
N PRO A 31 9.41 12.05 17.76
CA PRO A 31 9.83 10.69 18.03
C PRO A 31 10.53 10.13 16.79
N SER A 32 11.60 9.36 16.99
CA SER A 32 12.28 8.74 15.86
C SER A 32 11.26 7.94 15.03
N PRO A 33 11.36 7.91 13.69
CA PRO A 33 10.42 7.16 12.85
C PRO A 33 10.21 5.70 13.28
N SER A 34 11.25 5.07 13.84
CA SER A 34 11.17 3.72 14.41
C SER A 34 10.29 3.63 15.68
N ALA A 35 10.21 4.70 16.48
CA ALA A 35 9.38 4.81 17.68
C ALA A 35 7.91 5.15 17.36
N GLN A 36 7.65 5.79 16.21
CA GLN A 36 6.28 5.99 15.73
C GLN A 36 5.66 4.65 15.33
N ASN A 37 4.42 4.44 15.75
CA ASN A 37 3.68 3.24 15.41
C ASN A 37 2.20 3.58 15.19
N PRO A 38 1.53 2.90 14.25
CA PRO A 38 0.09 3.02 14.14
C PRO A 38 -0.57 2.51 15.43
N THR A 39 -1.73 3.10 15.73
CA THR A 39 -2.59 2.75 16.88
C THR A 39 -3.07 1.31 16.75
N GLU A 40 -3.61 0.97 15.57
CA GLU A 40 -4.03 -0.37 15.18
C GLU A 40 -3.68 -0.64 13.71
N VAL A 41 -3.51 -1.92 13.36
CA VAL A 41 -3.26 -2.33 11.98
C VAL A 41 -4.41 -3.20 11.47
N HIS A 42 -4.94 -2.81 10.31
CA HIS A 42 -5.89 -3.57 9.52
C HIS A 42 -5.18 -3.97 8.23
N ASP A 43 -4.69 -5.21 8.17
CA ASP A 43 -3.93 -5.71 7.02
C ASP A 43 -4.86 -5.98 5.84
N ALA A 44 -4.68 -5.29 4.72
CA ALA A 44 -5.52 -5.47 3.54
C ALA A 44 -5.09 -6.60 2.59
N HIS A 45 -4.02 -7.32 2.91
CA HIS A 45 -3.57 -8.43 2.09
C HIS A 45 -2.76 -9.48 2.87
N VAL A 46 -3.46 -10.54 3.28
CA VAL A 46 -2.85 -11.77 3.80
C VAL A 46 -3.12 -12.93 2.84
N GLU A 47 -2.07 -13.43 2.20
CA GLU A 47 -2.19 -14.47 1.19
C GLU A 47 -2.37 -15.87 1.79
N LEU A 48 -3.37 -16.62 1.30
CA LEU A 48 -3.59 -18.02 1.66
C LEU A 48 -3.09 -18.99 0.58
N ALA A 49 -1.79 -18.95 0.29
CA ALA A 49 -1.17 -19.79 -0.74
C ALA A 49 -1.24 -21.31 -0.47
N SER A 50 -1.37 -21.72 0.79
CA SER A 50 -1.39 -23.14 1.18
C SER A 50 -2.12 -23.39 2.51
N PRO A 51 -2.56 -24.64 2.78
CA PRO A 51 -3.03 -25.01 4.11
C PRO A 51 -1.97 -24.71 5.18
N GLY A 52 -2.29 -23.86 6.15
CA GLY A 52 -1.35 -23.40 7.17
C GLY A 52 -0.64 -22.08 6.88
N ALA A 53 -0.84 -21.47 5.70
CA ALA A 53 -0.28 -20.16 5.36
C ALA A 53 -0.66 -19.08 6.39
N LEU A 54 -1.90 -19.07 6.87
CA LEU A 54 -2.33 -18.13 7.91
C LEU A 54 -1.58 -18.31 9.23
N LEU A 55 -1.29 -19.56 9.63
CA LEU A 55 -0.56 -19.84 10.87
C LEU A 55 0.91 -19.43 10.74
N LYS A 56 1.51 -19.70 9.58
CA LYS A 56 2.86 -19.24 9.23
C LYS A 56 2.91 -17.71 9.28
N TRP A 57 2.00 -17.03 8.59
CA TRP A 57 1.89 -15.57 8.59
C TRP A 57 1.74 -14.98 10.00
N LYS A 58 0.89 -15.57 10.86
CA LYS A 58 0.77 -15.15 12.27
C LYS A 58 2.08 -15.26 13.04
N THR A 59 2.89 -16.29 12.73
CA THR A 59 4.20 -16.49 13.34
C THR A 59 5.19 -15.45 12.83
N GLU A 60 5.17 -15.16 11.53
CA GLU A 60 6.02 -14.16 10.86
C GLU A 60 5.71 -12.73 11.29
N ALA A 61 4.46 -12.44 11.68
CA ALA A 61 4.09 -11.14 12.23
C ALA A 61 4.89 -10.78 13.50
N GLY A 62 5.40 -11.78 14.23
CA GLY A 62 6.35 -11.58 15.32
C GLY A 62 5.86 -10.65 16.45
N GLY A 63 6.79 -10.17 17.27
CA GLY A 63 6.47 -9.41 18.50
C GLY A 63 6.18 -7.92 18.30
N VAL A 64 6.50 -7.35 17.14
CA VAL A 64 6.27 -5.91 16.85
C VAL A 64 4.98 -5.70 16.06
N TYR A 65 4.83 -6.44 14.97
CA TYR A 65 3.67 -6.32 14.10
C TYR A 65 2.47 -7.08 14.66
N GLY A 66 2.64 -8.35 15.05
CA GLY A 66 1.58 -9.23 15.54
C GLY A 66 0.62 -8.60 16.58
N PRO A 67 1.10 -8.01 17.68
CA PRO A 67 0.22 -7.42 18.71
C PRO A 67 -0.63 -6.22 18.24
N LYS A 68 -0.27 -5.60 17.11
CA LYS A 68 -0.97 -4.42 16.56
C LYS A 68 -2.09 -4.79 15.59
N ILE A 69 -2.10 -6.02 15.11
CA ILE A 69 -3.07 -6.50 14.14
C ILE A 69 -4.43 -6.62 14.82
N LYS A 70 -5.41 -5.87 14.30
CA LYS A 70 -6.81 -5.95 14.71
C LYS A 70 -7.63 -6.72 13.71
N SER A 71 -7.34 -6.55 12.43
CA SER A 71 -7.96 -7.38 11.43
C SER A 71 -7.15 -7.59 10.16
N VAL A 72 -7.62 -8.52 9.33
CA VAL A 72 -7.00 -8.92 8.08
C VAL A 72 -8.04 -9.11 6.98
N VAL A 73 -7.62 -8.85 5.74
CA VAL A 73 -8.30 -9.29 4.52
C VAL A 73 -7.57 -10.50 3.98
N LEU A 74 -8.27 -11.62 3.85
CA LEU A 74 -7.68 -12.87 3.37
C LEU A 74 -7.78 -12.97 1.85
N ALA A 75 -6.64 -12.98 1.17
CA ALA A 75 -6.57 -13.22 -0.26
C ALA A 75 -6.59 -14.73 -0.53
N LEU A 76 -7.65 -15.17 -1.19
CA LEU A 76 -7.85 -16.58 -1.53
C LEU A 76 -7.08 -16.94 -2.81
N PRO A 77 -6.61 -18.20 -2.92
CA PRO A 77 -5.92 -18.65 -4.12
C PRO A 77 -6.88 -18.73 -5.32
N ALA A 78 -6.33 -18.69 -6.54
CA ALA A 78 -7.10 -18.62 -7.81
C ALA A 78 -8.20 -19.70 -7.97
N ASN A 79 -8.02 -20.87 -7.36
CA ASN A 79 -8.96 -21.99 -7.41
C ASN A 79 -10.05 -21.95 -6.31
N ALA A 80 -10.03 -20.96 -5.42
CA ALA A 80 -10.95 -20.87 -4.28
C ALA A 80 -12.29 -20.23 -4.61
N ALA A 81 -12.50 -19.76 -5.84
CA ALA A 81 -13.73 -19.14 -6.32
C ALA A 81 -14.87 -20.16 -6.54
N SER A 82 -15.18 -20.98 -5.53
CA SER A 82 -16.34 -21.89 -5.55
C SER A 82 -17.16 -21.75 -4.27
N LYS A 83 -18.48 -21.88 -4.38
CA LYS A 83 -19.41 -21.78 -3.24
C LYS A 83 -19.08 -22.80 -2.15
N ASP A 84 -18.63 -23.99 -2.53
CA ASP A 84 -18.26 -25.06 -1.60
C ASP A 84 -16.99 -24.74 -0.81
N VAL A 85 -16.01 -24.08 -1.43
CA VAL A 85 -14.80 -23.61 -0.74
C VAL A 85 -15.14 -22.48 0.23
N LEU A 86 -15.99 -21.52 -0.17
CA LEU A 86 -16.37 -20.40 0.71
C LEU A 86 -17.24 -20.83 1.89
N GLY A 87 -18.17 -21.76 1.68
CA GLY A 87 -19.01 -22.33 2.74
C GLY A 87 -18.24 -23.21 3.73
N SER A 88 -17.07 -23.73 3.34
CA SER A 88 -16.19 -24.52 4.21
C SER A 88 -15.15 -23.69 4.96
N ILE A 89 -14.95 -22.41 4.60
CA ILE A 89 -14.12 -21.48 5.36
C ILE A 89 -14.85 -21.19 6.68
N THR A 90 -14.49 -21.94 7.72
CA THR A 90 -14.91 -21.65 9.08
C THR A 90 -14.11 -20.46 9.56
N ILE A 91 -14.72 -19.27 9.56
CA ILE A 91 -14.14 -18.05 10.14
C ILE A 91 -14.45 -18.08 11.64
N PRO A 92 -13.46 -18.28 12.53
CA PRO A 92 -13.68 -18.15 13.96
C PRO A 92 -14.18 -16.74 14.27
N THR A 93 -15.20 -16.59 15.10
CA THR A 93 -15.79 -15.27 15.45
C THR A 93 -14.76 -14.30 16.04
N GLU A 94 -13.67 -14.82 16.61
CA GLU A 94 -12.56 -14.06 17.20
C GLU A 94 -11.42 -13.72 16.22
N SER A 95 -11.54 -14.12 14.95
CA SER A 95 -10.40 -14.17 14.01
C SER A 95 -9.90 -12.83 13.48
N GLY A 96 -10.60 -11.72 13.76
CA GLY A 96 -10.25 -10.43 13.19
C GLY A 96 -10.24 -10.47 11.67
N ILE A 97 -11.07 -11.27 10.99
CA ILE A 97 -11.15 -11.24 9.53
C ILE A 97 -12.23 -10.23 9.15
N ILE A 98 -11.86 -9.18 8.39
CA ILE A 98 -12.80 -8.13 7.96
C ILE A 98 -13.34 -8.35 6.55
N ALA A 99 -12.62 -9.06 5.68
CA ALA A 99 -13.11 -9.43 4.36
C ALA A 99 -12.35 -10.61 3.75
N LEU A 100 -12.94 -11.20 2.72
CA LEU A 100 -12.29 -12.14 1.81
C LEU A 100 -12.04 -11.46 0.46
N SER A 101 -10.82 -11.52 -0.05
CA SER A 101 -10.47 -11.13 -1.42
C SER A 101 -10.49 -12.39 -2.29
N ILE A 102 -11.50 -12.49 -3.16
CA ILE A 102 -11.85 -13.70 -3.92
C ILE A 102 -11.50 -13.48 -5.40
N PRO A 103 -10.68 -14.34 -6.01
CA PRO A 103 -10.38 -14.28 -7.44
C PRO A 103 -11.64 -14.36 -8.29
N TYR A 104 -11.81 -13.41 -9.19
CA TYR A 104 -12.96 -13.35 -10.08
C TYR A 104 -12.73 -14.23 -11.33
N PRO A 105 -13.63 -15.18 -11.63
CA PRO A 105 -13.55 -15.96 -12.86
C PRO A 105 -14.02 -15.13 -14.06
N LEU A 106 -13.10 -14.79 -14.97
CA LEU A 106 -13.43 -14.05 -16.20
C LEU A 106 -14.25 -14.89 -17.21
N SER A 107 -14.36 -16.20 -16.99
CA SER A 107 -15.18 -17.09 -17.80
C SER A 107 -16.45 -17.50 -17.05
N GLY A 108 -17.58 -17.44 -17.75
CA GLY A 108 -18.89 -17.80 -17.20
C GLY A 108 -19.65 -16.62 -16.58
N PRO A 109 -20.82 -16.89 -15.97
CA PRO A 109 -21.63 -15.85 -15.36
C PRO A 109 -20.98 -15.30 -14.09
N PRO A 110 -21.27 -14.05 -13.70
CA PRO A 110 -20.77 -13.47 -12.46
C PRO A 110 -21.09 -14.34 -11.24
N PRO A 111 -20.12 -14.59 -10.35
CA PRO A 111 -20.33 -15.46 -9.21
C PRO A 111 -21.14 -14.70 -8.14
N GLU A 112 -22.40 -15.06 -7.94
CA GLU A 112 -23.17 -14.58 -6.79
C GLU A 112 -22.80 -15.40 -5.55
N LEU A 113 -21.78 -14.92 -4.84
CA LEU A 113 -21.22 -15.55 -3.64
C LEU A 113 -21.78 -14.89 -2.38
N THR A 114 -22.05 -15.72 -1.37
CA THR A 114 -22.35 -15.28 -0.01
C THR A 114 -21.28 -15.81 0.92
N ALA A 115 -20.80 -14.95 1.82
CA ALA A 115 -19.77 -15.27 2.80
C ALA A 115 -20.16 -14.71 4.17
N PRO A 116 -19.63 -15.28 5.26
CA PRO A 116 -19.89 -14.79 6.62
C PRO A 116 -19.25 -13.43 6.93
N VAL A 117 -18.39 -12.93 6.04
CA VAL A 117 -17.75 -11.61 6.10
C VAL A 117 -17.86 -10.93 4.72
N PRO A 118 -17.67 -9.61 4.64
CA PRO A 118 -17.63 -8.88 3.38
C PRO A 118 -16.71 -9.51 2.33
N ILE A 119 -17.09 -9.35 1.06
CA ILE A 119 -16.34 -9.86 -0.10
C ILE A 119 -15.76 -8.67 -0.87
N ALA A 120 -14.50 -8.80 -1.24
CA ALA A 120 -13.86 -8.06 -2.32
C ALA A 120 -13.49 -9.02 -3.45
N TYR A 121 -13.56 -8.57 -4.70
CA TYR A 121 -13.15 -9.39 -5.85
C TYR A 121 -11.75 -9.03 -6.30
N SER A 122 -10.90 -10.02 -6.54
CA SER A 122 -9.57 -9.81 -7.10
C SER A 122 -9.51 -10.17 -8.58
N PHE A 123 -8.84 -9.32 -9.35
CA PHE A 123 -8.64 -9.44 -10.78
C PHE A 123 -7.16 -9.36 -11.09
N THR A 124 -6.75 -10.02 -12.17
CA THR A 124 -5.40 -9.87 -12.73
C THR A 124 -5.50 -9.05 -14.00
N PHE A 125 -4.72 -7.97 -14.10
CA PHE A 125 -4.62 -7.15 -15.29
C PHE A 125 -3.31 -7.40 -16.02
N LYS A 126 -3.41 -7.93 -17.24
CA LYS A 126 -2.29 -8.08 -18.19
C LYS A 126 -2.48 -7.26 -19.46
N GLN A 127 -3.74 -7.10 -19.87
CA GLN A 127 -4.17 -6.33 -21.03
C GLN A 127 -5.64 -5.94 -20.85
N SER A 128 -6.05 -4.86 -21.52
CA SER A 128 -7.45 -4.45 -21.54
C SER A 128 -8.28 -5.38 -22.44
N SER A 129 -9.50 -5.71 -22.02
CA SER A 129 -10.48 -6.46 -22.81
C SER A 129 -11.89 -6.11 -22.38
N ASP A 130 -12.85 -6.19 -23.30
CA ASP A 130 -14.25 -5.84 -23.00
C ASP A 130 -14.83 -6.73 -21.89
N ALA A 131 -14.49 -8.02 -21.89
CA ALA A 131 -14.89 -8.96 -20.83
C ALA A 131 -14.37 -8.54 -19.44
N LEU A 132 -13.13 -8.06 -19.36
CA LEU A 132 -12.56 -7.56 -18.10
C LEU A 132 -13.24 -6.27 -17.65
N VAL A 133 -13.51 -5.34 -18.58
CA VAL A 133 -14.21 -4.08 -18.29
C VAL A 133 -15.62 -4.35 -17.74
N GLU A 134 -16.37 -5.24 -18.40
CA GLU A 134 -17.72 -5.62 -17.97
C GLU A 134 -17.71 -6.31 -16.60
N ALA A 135 -16.78 -7.24 -16.38
CA ALA A 135 -16.62 -7.93 -15.11
C ALA A 135 -16.25 -6.97 -13.97
N LEU A 136 -15.31 -6.05 -14.20
CA LEU A 136 -14.92 -5.04 -13.22
C LEU A 136 -16.07 -4.08 -12.91
N ARG A 137 -16.80 -3.62 -13.92
CA ARG A 137 -17.99 -2.77 -13.73
C ARG A 137 -19.07 -3.47 -12.91
N TRP A 138 -19.35 -4.74 -13.19
CA TRP A 138 -20.30 -5.53 -12.41
C TRP A 138 -19.84 -5.69 -10.95
N ALA A 139 -18.57 -6.02 -10.74
CA ALA A 139 -18.03 -6.25 -9.40
C ALA A 139 -17.97 -4.97 -8.56
N SER A 140 -17.44 -3.89 -9.14
CA SER A 140 -17.28 -2.57 -8.49
C SER A 140 -18.60 -1.85 -8.21
N ASP A 141 -19.71 -2.29 -8.79
CA ASP A 141 -21.05 -1.79 -8.45
C ASP A 141 -21.48 -2.23 -7.04
N LYS A 142 -20.97 -3.38 -6.57
CA LYS A 142 -21.44 -4.05 -5.35
C LYS A 142 -20.36 -4.22 -4.30
N HIS A 143 -19.12 -4.47 -4.73
CA HIS A 143 -18.00 -4.87 -3.88
C HIS A 143 -16.75 -4.05 -4.19
N PRO A 144 -15.85 -3.83 -3.22
CA PRO A 144 -14.50 -3.39 -3.52
C PRO A 144 -13.82 -4.37 -4.49
N VAL A 145 -12.99 -3.84 -5.38
CA VAL A 145 -12.23 -4.66 -6.34
C VAL A 145 -10.74 -4.42 -6.18
N ASP A 146 -9.99 -5.51 -6.11
CA ASP A 146 -8.53 -5.52 -6.13
C ASP A 146 -8.07 -5.83 -7.55
N ILE A 147 -7.17 -5.03 -8.11
CA ILE A 147 -6.58 -5.27 -9.43
C ILE A 147 -5.08 -5.47 -9.26
N ASP A 148 -4.65 -6.69 -9.55
CA ASP A 148 -3.25 -7.08 -9.59
C ASP A 148 -2.65 -6.75 -10.95
N VAL A 149 -1.87 -5.66 -11.00
CA VAL A 149 -1.26 -5.17 -12.24
C VAL A 149 -0.03 -6.01 -12.57
N GLN A 150 -0.10 -6.75 -13.68
CA GLN A 150 0.94 -7.63 -14.21
C GLN A 150 1.35 -7.23 -15.62
N VAL A 151 1.63 -5.94 -15.79
CA VAL A 151 2.21 -5.41 -17.03
C VAL A 151 3.63 -4.97 -16.75
N ASP A 152 4.49 -5.05 -17.76
CA ASP A 152 5.84 -4.50 -17.67
C ASP A 152 5.79 -2.97 -17.73
N LEU A 153 5.43 -2.36 -16.59
CA LEU A 153 5.39 -0.92 -16.43
C LEU A 153 6.78 -0.26 -16.48
N ILE A 154 7.85 -1.06 -16.56
CA ILE A 154 9.24 -0.60 -16.62
C ILE A 154 9.63 -0.26 -18.06
N ASN A 155 9.23 -1.10 -19.01
CA ASN A 155 9.66 -1.00 -20.40
C ASN A 155 8.54 -0.71 -21.39
N ASP A 156 7.28 -0.78 -20.96
CA ASP A 156 6.12 -0.67 -21.84
C ASP A 156 5.20 0.49 -21.44
N GLU A 157 5.36 1.64 -22.09
CA GLU A 157 4.46 2.79 -21.95
C GLU A 157 3.00 2.41 -22.30
N GLN A 158 2.80 1.44 -23.20
CA GLN A 158 1.48 0.95 -23.57
C GLN A 158 0.77 0.29 -22.39
N GLY A 159 1.54 -0.26 -21.44
CA GLY A 159 0.99 -0.84 -20.22
C GLY A 159 0.34 0.18 -19.30
N TRP A 160 0.95 1.37 -19.16
CA TRP A 160 0.36 2.49 -18.41
C TRP A 160 -0.87 3.02 -19.10
N ASP A 161 -0.78 3.27 -20.42
CA ASP A 161 -1.92 3.76 -21.20
C ASP A 161 -3.11 2.78 -21.15
N ALA A 162 -2.85 1.47 -21.28
CA ALA A 162 -3.88 0.44 -21.19
C ALA A 162 -4.52 0.36 -19.80
N LEU A 163 -3.75 0.57 -18.73
CA LEU A 163 -4.28 0.63 -17.37
C LEU A 163 -5.16 1.87 -17.16
N GLU A 164 -4.69 3.05 -17.59
CA GLU A 164 -5.46 4.29 -17.51
C GLU A 164 -6.76 4.19 -18.32
N GLU A 165 -6.70 3.61 -19.52
CA GLU A 165 -7.87 3.35 -20.36
C GLU A 165 -8.85 2.39 -19.68
N LEU A 166 -8.36 1.30 -19.07
CA LEU A 166 -9.20 0.37 -18.31
C LEU A 166 -9.93 1.09 -17.17
N ILE A 167 -9.22 1.86 -16.35
CA ILE A 167 -9.81 2.58 -15.22
C ILE A 167 -10.83 3.62 -15.72
N SER A 168 -10.49 4.39 -16.75
CA SER A 168 -11.40 5.35 -17.37
C SER A 168 -12.68 4.68 -17.86
N LYS A 169 -12.57 3.53 -18.53
CA LYS A 169 -13.71 2.73 -18.98
C LYS A 169 -14.55 2.22 -17.80
N VAL A 170 -13.94 1.73 -16.72
CA VAL A 170 -14.69 1.20 -15.57
C VAL A 170 -15.40 2.30 -14.79
N VAL A 171 -14.77 3.46 -14.61
CA VAL A 171 -15.30 4.59 -13.83
C VAL A 171 -16.35 5.41 -14.61
N SER A 172 -16.25 5.43 -15.94
CA SER A 172 -17.20 6.15 -16.81
C SER A 172 -18.53 5.40 -16.94
N ASP A 173 -19.63 6.16 -16.89
CA ASP A 173 -20.98 5.64 -17.09
C ASP A 173 -21.27 5.40 -18.58
N PRO A 174 -21.56 4.15 -19.02
CA PRO A 174 -21.88 3.85 -20.42
C PRO A 174 -23.18 4.52 -20.90
N ASP A 175 -24.11 4.88 -20.02
CA ASP A 175 -25.37 5.53 -20.41
C ASP A 175 -25.18 7.02 -20.75
N GLN A 176 -24.11 7.65 -20.26
CA GLN A 176 -23.74 9.03 -20.62
C GLN A 176 -23.00 9.12 -21.96
N GLN A 177 -22.46 8.02 -22.49
CA GLN A 177 -21.78 8.01 -23.79
C GLN A 177 -22.74 8.00 -24.99
N LYS A 178 -24.05 7.78 -24.77
CA LYS A 178 -25.07 7.74 -25.83
C LYS A 178 -25.82 9.06 -26.03
N GLY A 179 -25.57 10.09 -25.21
CA GLY A 179 -26.22 11.40 -25.30
C GLY A 179 -25.23 12.56 -25.24
N GLU A 180 -25.13 13.31 -26.35
CA GLU A 180 -24.39 14.57 -26.52
C GLU A 180 -22.87 14.58 -26.22
N ALA A 181 -22.10 14.81 -27.29
CA ALA A 181 -20.63 14.88 -27.34
C ALA A 181 -19.98 16.02 -26.52
N ASP A 182 -20.76 16.83 -25.81
CA ASP A 182 -20.30 17.98 -25.01
C ASP A 182 -20.53 17.80 -23.50
N SER A 183 -21.00 16.64 -23.04
CA SER A 183 -21.16 16.37 -21.62
C SER A 183 -19.85 15.85 -21.01
N VAL A 184 -19.29 16.63 -20.06
CA VAL A 184 -18.17 16.20 -19.22
C VAL A 184 -18.58 14.91 -18.52
N SER A 185 -17.88 13.80 -18.79
CA SER A 185 -18.15 12.49 -18.20
C SER A 185 -18.15 12.59 -16.67
N GLN A 186 -19.34 12.53 -16.06
CA GLN A 186 -19.47 12.57 -14.61
C GLN A 186 -19.14 11.16 -14.07
N PRO A 187 -18.29 11.04 -13.03
CA PRO A 187 -17.99 9.76 -12.42
C PRO A 187 -19.27 9.11 -11.89
N LYS A 188 -19.42 7.79 -12.12
CA LYS A 188 -20.63 7.06 -11.72
C LYS A 188 -20.86 7.18 -10.21
N PRO A 189 -22.02 7.68 -9.74
CA PRO A 189 -22.32 7.78 -8.32
C PRO A 189 -22.43 6.36 -7.74
N ASN A 190 -21.78 6.12 -6.61
CA ASN A 190 -21.79 4.86 -5.83
C ASN A 190 -20.86 3.72 -6.28
N LEU A 191 -19.86 3.97 -7.14
CA LEU A 191 -18.80 2.98 -7.36
C LEU A 191 -18.07 2.63 -6.06
N LYS A 192 -17.90 1.35 -5.79
CA LYS A 192 -17.06 0.86 -4.69
C LYS A 192 -15.58 1.07 -5.03
N PRO A 193 -14.70 1.10 -4.01
CA PRO A 193 -13.27 1.33 -4.21
C PRO A 193 -12.60 0.34 -5.18
N ILE A 194 -11.76 0.86 -6.06
CA ILE A 194 -10.87 0.10 -6.94
C ILE A 194 -9.45 0.21 -6.37
N VAL A 195 -8.85 -0.91 -5.99
CA VAL A 195 -7.56 -0.94 -5.29
C VAL A 195 -6.51 -1.61 -6.16
N LEU A 196 -5.46 -0.88 -6.52
CA LEU A 196 -4.41 -1.36 -7.43
C LEU A 196 -3.21 -1.88 -6.64
N SER A 197 -2.79 -3.12 -6.89
CA SER A 197 -1.53 -3.69 -6.38
C SER A 197 -0.44 -3.69 -7.46
N ASN A 198 0.81 -3.95 -7.03
CA ASN A 198 2.02 -3.90 -7.87
C ASN A 198 2.31 -2.52 -8.49
N LEU A 199 1.78 -1.46 -7.89
CA LEU A 199 2.18 -0.08 -8.20
C LEU A 199 2.99 0.54 -7.07
N LEU A 200 2.81 0.12 -5.81
CA LEU A 200 3.47 0.73 -4.66
C LEU A 200 4.15 -0.30 -3.75
N PRO A 201 5.48 -0.47 -3.84
CA PRO A 201 6.31 -0.12 -5.00
C PRO A 201 6.01 -1.00 -6.22
N PRO A 202 6.39 -0.58 -7.45
CA PRO A 202 6.24 -1.41 -8.63
C PRO A 202 7.27 -2.58 -8.61
N PRO A 203 6.94 -3.73 -9.24
CA PRO A 203 7.89 -4.79 -9.54
C PRO A 203 9.12 -4.29 -10.30
N GLY A 204 10.24 -4.99 -10.18
CA GLY A 204 11.47 -4.65 -10.92
C GLY A 204 12.73 -5.25 -10.32
N ALA A 205 13.91 -4.79 -10.73
CA ALA A 205 15.17 -5.34 -10.22
C ALA A 205 15.91 -4.34 -9.31
N LEU A 206 16.35 -4.77 -8.12
CA LEU A 206 17.26 -4.01 -7.22
C LEU A 206 18.66 -3.75 -7.79
N ALA A 207 18.99 -4.38 -8.92
CA ALA A 207 20.30 -4.23 -9.56
C ALA A 207 20.61 -2.79 -10.01
N VAL A 208 19.58 -1.95 -10.21
CA VAL A 208 19.77 -0.52 -10.53
C VAL A 208 19.97 0.27 -9.23
N PRO A 209 21.14 0.88 -9.00
CA PRO A 209 21.36 1.70 -7.80
C PRO A 209 20.36 2.85 -7.71
N THR A 210 19.84 3.13 -6.51
CA THR A 210 18.88 4.23 -6.26
C THR A 210 19.26 5.55 -6.94
N VAL A 211 20.54 5.95 -6.89
CA VAL A 211 20.98 7.23 -7.48
C VAL A 211 20.72 7.28 -9.00
N LYS A 212 20.86 6.15 -9.69
CA LYS A 212 20.56 6.05 -11.13
C LYS A 212 19.06 5.94 -11.39
N LEU A 213 18.32 5.40 -10.43
CA LEU A 213 16.86 5.25 -10.54
C LEU A 213 16.16 6.61 -10.64
N LEU A 214 16.64 7.64 -9.95
CA LEU A 214 16.05 9.00 -9.99
C LEU A 214 15.94 9.61 -11.39
N THR A 215 16.86 9.24 -12.29
CA THR A 215 16.87 9.69 -13.69
C THR A 215 16.46 8.58 -14.66
N HIS A 216 16.06 7.42 -14.16
CA HIS A 216 15.70 6.29 -14.99
C HIS A 216 14.29 6.50 -15.58
N PRO A 217 14.07 6.25 -16.89
CA PRO A 217 12.76 6.45 -17.53
C PRO A 217 11.59 5.81 -16.77
N MET A 218 11.75 4.56 -16.31
CA MET A 218 10.80 3.86 -15.42
C MET A 218 10.31 4.71 -14.23
N TYR A 219 11.23 5.38 -13.52
CA TYR A 219 10.86 6.14 -12.32
C TYR A 219 10.17 7.46 -12.70
N LEU A 220 10.64 8.12 -13.76
CA LEU A 220 10.00 9.33 -14.28
C LEU A 220 8.58 9.05 -14.79
N ALA A 221 8.41 7.96 -15.54
CA ALA A 221 7.11 7.48 -15.99
C ALA A 221 6.20 7.15 -14.79
N TYR A 222 6.72 6.46 -13.77
CA TYR A 222 5.97 6.21 -12.54
C TYR A 222 5.47 7.50 -11.89
N GLN A 223 6.32 8.53 -11.75
CA GLN A 223 5.91 9.81 -11.14
C GLN A 223 4.76 10.48 -11.91
N GLU A 224 4.84 10.50 -13.24
CA GLU A 224 3.81 11.08 -14.09
C GLU A 224 2.50 10.28 -14.05
N ARG A 225 2.59 8.95 -14.17
CA ARG A 225 1.43 8.07 -14.34
C ARG A 225 0.66 7.82 -13.04
N ILE A 226 1.35 7.79 -11.90
CA ILE A 226 0.70 7.74 -10.58
C ILE A 226 -0.10 9.02 -10.32
N ALA A 227 0.41 10.18 -10.74
CA ALA A 227 -0.37 11.42 -10.68
C ALA A 227 -1.62 11.36 -11.55
N SER A 228 -1.52 10.83 -12.79
CA SER A 228 -2.69 10.62 -13.68
C SER A 228 -3.76 9.73 -13.04
N LEU A 229 -3.37 8.57 -12.51
CA LEU A 229 -4.31 7.63 -11.86
C LEU A 229 -5.03 8.27 -10.66
N SER A 230 -4.36 9.17 -9.94
CA SER A 230 -4.89 9.81 -8.75
C SER A 230 -6.11 10.71 -8.99
N PHE A 231 -6.35 11.16 -10.23
CA PHE A 231 -7.56 11.92 -10.60
C PHE A 231 -8.84 11.09 -10.42
N ASN A 232 -8.74 9.76 -10.43
CA ASN A 232 -9.86 8.89 -10.11
C ASN A 232 -9.99 8.76 -8.59
N LEU A 233 -10.96 9.47 -8.01
CA LEU A 233 -11.15 9.55 -6.55
C LEU A 233 -11.50 8.19 -5.91
N ASN A 234 -12.04 7.25 -6.69
CA ASN A 234 -12.37 5.90 -6.23
C ASN A 234 -11.22 4.90 -6.38
N VAL A 235 -10.04 5.34 -6.85
CA VAL A 235 -8.85 4.51 -7.00
C VAL A 235 -7.94 4.67 -5.79
N TYR A 236 -7.44 3.54 -5.30
CA TYR A 236 -6.56 3.40 -4.13
C TYR A 236 -5.34 2.57 -4.52
N LEU A 237 -4.24 2.73 -3.79
CA LEU A 237 -3.03 1.93 -3.98
C LEU A 237 -2.80 0.99 -2.81
N LYS A 238 -2.54 -0.28 -3.12
CA LYS A 238 -2.08 -1.28 -2.16
C LYS A 238 -0.57 -1.16 -1.99
N TYR A 239 -0.15 -0.92 -0.75
CA TYR A 239 1.25 -0.86 -0.34
C TYR A 239 1.69 -2.23 0.16
N LEU A 240 2.23 -3.03 -0.77
CA LEU A 240 2.61 -4.43 -0.57
C LEU A 240 4.12 -4.62 -0.66
N PRO A 241 4.67 -5.75 -0.16
CA PRO A 241 6.03 -6.14 -0.47
C PRO A 241 6.23 -6.19 -1.99
N PRO A 242 7.23 -5.48 -2.54
CA PRO A 242 7.46 -5.45 -3.97
C PRO A 242 8.04 -6.77 -4.49
N ASP A 243 7.72 -7.13 -5.74
CA ASP A 243 8.42 -8.22 -6.43
C ASP A 243 9.74 -7.70 -7.02
N TRP A 244 10.79 -7.74 -6.19
CA TRP A 244 12.13 -7.33 -6.59
C TRP A 244 13.09 -8.49 -6.85
N HIS A 245 12.55 -9.70 -7.02
CA HIS A 245 13.29 -10.96 -7.17
C HIS A 245 14.34 -11.19 -6.08
N THR A 246 14.11 -10.61 -4.91
CA THR A 246 14.97 -10.67 -3.73
C THR A 246 14.07 -10.79 -2.50
N PRO A 247 14.44 -11.62 -1.50
CA PRO A 247 13.64 -11.75 -0.31
C PRO A 247 13.63 -10.45 0.48
N THR A 248 12.54 -10.20 1.22
CA THR A 248 12.51 -9.04 2.14
C THR A 248 13.63 -9.15 3.18
N PRO A 249 14.48 -8.14 3.35
CA PRO A 249 15.58 -8.17 4.30
C PRO A 249 15.08 -8.30 5.73
N THR A 250 15.73 -9.17 6.50
CA THR A 250 15.38 -9.41 7.90
C THR A 250 15.61 -8.18 8.75
N SER A 251 14.66 -7.86 9.63
CA SER A 251 14.82 -6.79 10.59
C SER A 251 15.59 -7.22 11.83
N PRO A 252 16.31 -6.30 12.49
CA PRO A 252 16.97 -6.58 13.76
C PRO A 252 15.97 -7.11 14.80
N LEU A 253 16.38 -8.10 15.59
CA LEU A 253 15.54 -8.65 16.65
C LEU A 253 15.16 -7.56 17.69
N PRO A 254 13.96 -7.60 18.27
CA PRO A 254 13.58 -6.68 19.35
C PRO A 254 14.61 -6.71 20.49
N GLY A 255 15.14 -5.54 20.86
CA GLY A 255 16.17 -5.42 21.91
C GLY A 255 17.62 -5.50 21.44
N SER A 256 17.86 -5.66 20.13
CA SER A 256 19.18 -5.51 19.52
C SER A 256 19.75 -4.11 19.82
N LYS A 257 21.01 -4.06 20.26
CA LYS A 257 21.72 -2.80 20.54
C LYS A 257 22.80 -2.56 19.49
N PRO A 258 22.97 -1.33 19.00
CA PRO A 258 24.08 -0.98 18.13
C PRO A 258 25.41 -1.36 18.78
N SER A 259 26.38 -1.80 17.96
CA SER A 259 27.73 -2.12 18.42
C SER A 259 28.46 -0.90 18.97
N ASP A 260 28.10 0.29 18.48
CA ASP A 260 28.57 1.58 18.98
C ASP A 260 27.58 2.14 20.02
N PRO A 261 28.02 2.49 21.24
CA PRO A 261 27.16 3.12 22.25
C PRO A 261 26.57 4.48 21.82
N GLU A 262 27.13 5.17 20.82
CA GLU A 262 26.55 6.38 20.20
C GLU A 262 25.70 6.07 18.96
N GLY A 263 25.68 4.81 18.52
CA GLY A 263 24.95 4.36 17.33
C GLY A 263 23.44 4.42 17.52
N SER A 264 22.73 4.68 16.43
CA SER A 264 21.28 4.62 16.35
C SER A 264 20.81 3.19 16.03
N ILE A 265 19.55 2.86 16.34
CA ILE A 265 18.94 1.58 15.92
C ILE A 265 19.04 1.37 14.40
N ARG A 266 19.10 2.46 13.61
CA ARG A 266 19.23 2.42 12.14
C ARG A 266 20.61 1.89 11.68
N ASP A 267 21.61 1.91 12.56
CA ASP A 267 22.94 1.37 12.27
C ASP A 267 22.98 -0.17 12.39
N LEU A 268 21.91 -0.78 12.92
CA LEU A 268 21.70 -2.24 12.91
C LEU A 268 21.16 -2.75 11.58
N ASP A 269 20.60 -1.88 10.73
CA ASP A 269 20.08 -2.29 9.44
C ASP A 269 21.23 -2.66 8.49
N SER A 270 21.08 -3.79 7.80
CA SER A 270 21.99 -4.16 6.71
C SER A 270 21.94 -3.12 5.59
N GLU A 271 23.01 -3.01 4.80
CA GLU A 271 23.02 -2.13 3.62
C GLU A 271 21.90 -2.47 2.62
N GLU A 272 21.55 -3.75 2.52
CA GLU A 272 20.41 -4.21 1.74
C GLU A 272 19.09 -3.65 2.26
N LYS A 273 18.84 -3.72 3.58
CA LYS A 273 17.63 -3.15 4.19
C LYS A 273 17.57 -1.63 4.03
N LYS A 274 18.71 -0.94 4.13
CA LYS A 274 18.80 0.51 3.88
C LYS A 274 18.46 0.85 2.44
N GLU A 275 18.92 0.06 1.46
CA GLU A 275 18.59 0.27 0.05
C GLU A 275 17.11 -0.03 -0.23
N TRP A 276 16.56 -1.11 0.34
CA TRP A 276 15.13 -1.40 0.30
C TRP A 276 14.31 -0.22 0.81
N LYS A 277 14.61 0.28 2.02
CA LYS A 277 13.94 1.45 2.60
C LYS A 277 14.08 2.68 1.72
N ARG A 278 15.28 2.94 1.18
CA ARG A 278 15.54 4.09 0.31
C ARG A 278 14.68 4.02 -0.95
N ARG A 279 14.67 2.87 -1.63
CA ARG A 279 13.89 2.67 -2.86
C ARG A 279 12.39 2.67 -2.61
N THR A 280 11.93 2.05 -1.52
CA THR A 280 10.52 2.11 -1.12
C THR A 280 10.06 3.54 -0.91
N LYS A 281 10.84 4.37 -0.19
CA LYS A 281 10.54 5.79 0.00
C LYS A 281 10.50 6.58 -1.32
N MET A 282 11.36 6.24 -2.30
CA MET A 282 11.32 6.90 -3.60
C MET A 282 9.99 6.72 -4.31
N TYR A 283 9.39 5.53 -4.29
CA TYR A 283 8.08 5.31 -4.91
C TYR A 283 6.92 5.80 -4.03
N LEU A 284 7.11 5.75 -2.71
CA LEU A 284 6.10 6.18 -1.73
C LEU A 284 5.90 7.69 -1.71
N GLY A 285 6.95 8.49 -1.90
CA GLY A 285 6.84 9.96 -1.95
C GLY A 285 5.83 10.46 -3.00
N PRO A 286 6.04 10.15 -4.30
CA PRO A 286 5.09 10.50 -5.37
C PRO A 286 3.69 9.91 -5.16
N ALA A 287 3.59 8.70 -4.59
CA ALA A 287 2.29 8.10 -4.27
C ALA A 287 1.54 8.89 -3.19
N ILE A 288 2.22 9.32 -2.12
CA ILE A 288 1.62 10.16 -1.07
C ILE A 288 1.25 11.53 -1.63
N GLU A 289 2.10 12.12 -2.48
CA GLU A 289 1.82 13.42 -3.11
C GLU A 289 0.57 13.37 -4.01
N ALA A 290 0.40 12.29 -4.78
CA ALA A 290 -0.72 12.14 -5.70
C ALA A 290 -2.00 11.63 -5.01
N PHE A 291 -1.91 10.57 -4.21
CA PHE A 291 -3.06 9.91 -3.61
C PHE A 291 -3.44 10.45 -2.23
N GLY A 292 -2.49 11.08 -1.52
CA GLY A 292 -2.60 11.31 -0.10
C GLY A 292 -2.47 10.01 0.70
N TYR A 293 -2.18 10.10 2.00
CA TYR A 293 -2.18 8.93 2.88
C TYR A 293 -3.57 8.29 3.04
N SER A 294 -4.65 9.02 2.71
CA SER A 294 -6.04 8.57 2.80
C SER A 294 -6.45 7.57 1.70
N ARG A 295 -5.62 7.39 0.67
CA ARG A 295 -5.89 6.43 -0.42
C ARG A 295 -4.82 5.37 -0.61
N LEU A 296 -3.95 5.20 0.38
CA LEU A 296 -2.97 4.11 0.44
C LEU A 296 -3.40 3.07 1.47
N VAL A 297 -3.19 1.80 1.16
CA VAL A 297 -3.66 0.70 2.01
C VAL A 297 -2.54 -0.33 2.18
N PHE A 298 -2.06 -0.52 3.41
CA PHE A 298 -1.02 -1.49 3.72
C PHE A 298 -1.51 -2.94 3.57
N GLY A 299 -0.65 -3.80 3.00
CA GLY A 299 -0.78 -5.24 3.11
C GLY A 299 0.58 -5.89 3.39
N SER A 300 0.58 -6.98 4.17
CA SER A 300 1.84 -7.59 4.60
C SER A 300 2.33 -8.75 3.75
N SER A 301 1.47 -9.33 2.93
CA SER A 301 1.84 -10.38 1.98
C SER A 301 2.11 -9.79 0.59
N PRO A 302 3.01 -10.41 -0.21
CA PRO A 302 3.14 -10.09 -1.63
C PRO A 302 1.81 -10.27 -2.36
N SER A 303 1.67 -9.67 -3.54
CA SER A 303 0.54 -9.98 -4.42
C SER A 303 0.53 -11.47 -4.78
N THR A 304 -0.66 -12.02 -5.05
CA THR A 304 -0.87 -13.45 -5.32
C THR A 304 -0.09 -14.00 -6.53
N THR A 305 0.50 -13.13 -7.34
CA THR A 305 1.30 -13.49 -8.51
C THR A 305 2.76 -13.10 -8.40
N SER A 306 3.14 -12.49 -7.28
CA SER A 306 4.53 -12.19 -6.95
C SER A 306 5.34 -13.48 -6.85
N THR A 307 6.56 -13.41 -7.37
CA THR A 307 7.57 -14.47 -7.21
C THR A 307 8.48 -14.23 -6.01
N SER A 308 8.40 -13.04 -5.40
CA SER A 308 9.24 -12.67 -4.26
C SER A 308 8.74 -13.28 -2.96
N THR A 309 9.68 -13.63 -2.09
CA THR A 309 9.38 -14.12 -0.75
C THR A 309 9.46 -12.95 0.24
N SER A 310 8.43 -12.80 1.06
CA SER A 310 8.38 -11.75 2.08
C SER A 310 7.98 -12.33 3.42
N ASN A 311 8.52 -11.75 4.48
CA ASN A 311 8.11 -11.99 5.86
C ASN A 311 7.24 -10.81 6.31
N ALA A 312 6.07 -11.11 6.87
CA ALA A 312 5.08 -10.10 7.23
C ALA A 312 5.61 -9.06 8.25
N GLY A 313 6.34 -9.51 9.27
CA GLY A 313 6.92 -8.63 10.29
C GLY A 313 8.05 -7.75 9.75
N ASP A 314 8.91 -8.31 8.90
CA ASP A 314 10.03 -7.58 8.29
C ASP A 314 9.54 -6.50 7.33
N TRP A 315 8.59 -6.85 6.46
CA TRP A 315 7.99 -5.88 5.56
C TRP A 315 7.26 -4.79 6.34
N TYR A 316 6.47 -5.14 7.37
CA TYR A 316 5.80 -4.14 8.20
C TYR A 316 6.78 -3.11 8.77
N GLN A 317 7.95 -3.54 9.26
CA GLN A 317 8.95 -2.60 9.77
C GLN A 317 9.50 -1.67 8.68
N ILE A 318 9.91 -2.24 7.54
CA ILE A 318 10.40 -1.44 6.39
C ILE A 318 9.32 -0.46 5.94
N ALA A 319 8.07 -0.92 5.84
CA ALA A 319 6.96 -0.15 5.35
C ALA A 319 6.62 1.01 6.28
N LYS A 320 6.46 0.71 7.57
CA LYS A 320 6.14 1.68 8.63
C LYS A 320 7.21 2.74 8.76
N GLU A 321 8.48 2.34 8.82
CA GLU A 321 9.58 3.29 8.92
C GLU A 321 9.72 4.14 7.66
N SER A 322 9.46 3.58 6.47
CA SER A 322 9.43 4.35 5.23
C SER A 322 8.37 5.46 5.25
N VAL A 323 7.16 5.16 5.74
CA VAL A 323 6.07 6.16 5.87
C VAL A 323 6.42 7.22 6.92
N ALA A 324 6.86 6.80 8.10
CA ALA A 324 7.21 7.71 9.20
C ALA A 324 8.40 8.63 8.84
N GLU A 325 9.39 8.12 8.09
CA GLU A 325 10.54 8.91 7.62
C GLU A 325 10.19 9.97 6.57
N LEU A 326 9.02 9.88 5.92
CA LEU A 326 8.52 10.92 5.01
C LEU A 326 7.81 12.07 5.74
N GLY A 327 7.81 12.06 7.08
CA GLY A 327 7.25 13.16 7.87
C GLY A 327 5.72 13.14 7.97
N VAL A 328 5.11 11.98 7.72
CA VAL A 328 3.68 11.76 7.93
C VAL A 328 3.37 11.80 9.42
N ASP A 329 2.26 12.45 9.79
CA ASP A 329 1.78 12.50 11.16
C ASP A 329 1.10 11.19 11.59
N GLN A 330 0.63 11.14 12.84
CA GLN A 330 -0.04 9.95 13.35
C GLN A 330 -1.33 9.64 12.58
N GLU A 331 -2.06 10.65 12.12
CA GLU A 331 -3.28 10.48 11.33
C GLU A 331 -2.97 9.76 10.01
N GLY A 332 -1.96 10.23 9.27
CA GLY A 332 -1.56 9.56 8.04
C GLY A 332 -0.99 8.17 8.27
N LEU A 333 -0.27 7.93 9.38
CA LEU A 333 0.20 6.59 9.73
C LEU A 333 -0.99 5.65 10.04
N ASP A 334 -1.96 6.11 10.82
CA ASP A 334 -3.17 5.33 11.13
C ASP A 334 -4.04 5.13 9.88
N ALA A 335 -4.02 6.07 8.93
CA ALA A 335 -4.70 5.94 7.65
C ALA A 335 -4.13 4.79 6.80
N VAL A 336 -2.84 4.84 6.49
CA VAL A 336 -2.16 3.87 5.63
C VAL A 336 -2.26 2.45 6.20
N PHE A 337 -2.08 2.30 7.51
CA PHE A 337 -1.99 0.99 8.16
C PHE A 337 -3.32 0.50 8.76
N GLY A 338 -4.35 1.34 8.86
CA GLY A 338 -5.55 1.01 9.63
C GLY A 338 -6.85 1.47 8.98
N THR A 339 -7.15 2.77 9.08
CA THR A 339 -8.51 3.27 8.83
C THR A 339 -8.96 3.09 7.38
N ASN A 340 -8.05 3.19 6.40
CA ASN A 340 -8.40 3.02 4.99
C ASN A 340 -8.83 1.58 4.68
N ALA A 341 -8.05 0.58 5.13
CA ALA A 341 -8.38 -0.83 4.93
C ALA A 341 -9.74 -1.18 5.55
N LYS A 342 -9.98 -0.72 6.78
CA LYS A 342 -11.25 -0.91 7.47
C LYS A 342 -12.43 -0.25 6.73
N THR A 343 -12.23 0.94 6.20
CA THR A 343 -13.27 1.70 5.46
C THR A 343 -13.61 1.05 4.12
N ILE A 344 -12.61 0.52 3.43
CA ILE A 344 -12.80 -0.11 2.11
C ILE A 344 -13.42 -1.50 2.26
N TYR A 345 -12.86 -2.34 3.14
CA TYR A 345 -13.18 -3.77 3.18
C TYR A 345 -14.15 -4.16 4.30
N GLY A 346 -14.28 -3.37 5.37
CA GLY A 346 -15.11 -3.70 6.52
C GLY A 346 -16.60 -3.33 6.38
N GLN A 347 -17.09 -3.09 5.15
CA GLN A 347 -18.46 -2.63 4.88
C GLN A 347 -19.47 -3.77 4.77
#